data_AF-X1M318-F1
#
_entry.id   AF-X1M318-F1
#
_cell.length_a   1.000
_cell.length_b   1.000
_cell.length_c   1.000
_cell.angle_alpha   90.00
_cell.angle_beta   90.00
_cell.angle_gamma   90.00
#
_symmetry.space_group_name_H-M   'P 1'
#
loop_
_entity.id
_entity.type
_entity.pdbx_description
1 polymer ?
#
loop_
_entity_poly.entity_id
_entity_poly.type
_entity_poly.pdbx_seq_one_letter_code
_entity_poly.pdbx_strand_id
1 'polypeptide(L)' 'RLKNGAIGTVEASRVSTGSIDELKIEIQGDKGAVRFNLMDPNWLYFYDVMNKNEPLEGELGFKRIETLQRYPDSDEYRRK' A
#
# COMPACT_ATOMS: atom_id res chain seq x y z
N ARG A 1 -7.06 12.69 18.07
CA ARG A 1 -8.07 12.27 17.07
C ARG A 1 -7.89 13.13 15.82
N LEU A 2 -8.09 12.56 14.64
CA LEU A 2 -8.06 13.29 13.37
C LEU A 2 -9.34 14.15 13.21
N LYS A 3 -9.34 15.09 12.25
CA LYS A 3 -10.49 16.00 12.03
C LYS A 3 -11.82 15.27 11.76
N ASN A 4 -11.76 14.07 11.20
CA ASN A 4 -12.92 13.20 10.93
C ASN A 4 -13.33 12.33 12.14
N GLY A 5 -12.73 12.53 13.32
CA GLY A 5 -13.01 11.77 14.53
C GLY A 5 -12.26 10.44 14.65
N ALA A 6 -11.54 10.01 13.61
CA ALA A 6 -10.74 8.79 13.63
C ALA A 6 -9.61 8.85 14.66
N ILE A 7 -9.21 7.68 15.15
CA ILE A 7 -8.02 7.52 16.00
C ILE A 7 -6.82 7.35 15.07
N GLY A 8 -5.72 8.03 15.38
CA GLY A 8 -4.47 7.90 14.66
C GLY A 8 -3.32 7.89 15.65
N THR A 9 -2.27 7.14 15.30
CA THR A 9 -1.03 7.04 16.06
C THR A 9 0.11 7.50 15.15
N VAL A 10 1.06 8.23 15.72
CA VAL A 10 2.30 8.62 15.04
C VAL A 10 3.44 8.19 15.93
N GLU A 11 4.37 7.42 15.38
CA GLU A 11 5.61 7.03 16.02
C GLU A 11 6.78 7.60 15.24
N ALA A 12 7.74 8.18 15.95
CA ALA A 12 9.00 8.64 15.40
C ALA A 12 10.13 8.22 16.33
N SER A 13 11.15 7.60 15.77
CA SER A 13 12.28 7.07 16.53
C SER A 13 13.56 7.17 15.73
N ARG A 14 14.66 7.50 16.42
CA ARG A 14 16.03 7.46 15.86
C ARG A 14 16.77 6.18 16.24
N VAL A 15 16.15 5.31 17.03
CA VAL A 15 16.78 4.13 17.66
C VAL A 15 15.94 2.87 17.44
N SER A 16 15.18 2.83 16.34
CA SER A 16 14.46 1.63 15.91
C SER A 16 15.42 0.64 15.27
N THR A 17 16.13 -0.12 16.11
CA THR A 17 17.12 -1.11 15.69
C THR A 17 16.58 -2.02 14.58
N GLY A 18 17.28 -2.08 13.45
CA GLY A 18 16.88 -2.84 12.26
C GLY A 18 16.11 -2.04 11.20
N SER A 19 15.66 -0.82 11.52
CA SER A 19 15.10 0.13 10.54
C SER A 19 16.20 1.03 9.97
N ILE A 20 16.15 1.32 8.67
CA ILE A 20 17.08 2.25 8.00
C ILE A 20 16.33 3.53 7.66
N ASP A 21 15.52 3.51 6.61
CA ASP A 21 14.69 4.64 6.15
C ASP A 21 13.21 4.27 6.22
N GLU A 22 12.79 3.63 7.31
CA GLU A 22 11.43 3.10 7.40
C GLU A 22 10.40 4.23 7.57
N LEU A 23 9.56 4.39 6.54
CA LEU A 23 8.31 5.14 6.60
C LEU A 23 7.16 4.16 6.39
N LYS A 24 6.36 3.97 7.43
CA LYS A 24 5.13 3.16 7.41
C LYS A 24 3.91 4.06 7.41
N ILE A 25 3.00 3.82 6.46
CA ILE A 25 1.69 4.47 6.42
C ILE A 25 0.65 3.37 6.35
N GLU A 26 -0.27 3.37 7.30
CA GLU A 26 -1.41 2.45 7.33
C GLU A 26 -2.70 3.23 7.54
N ILE A 27 -3.72 2.92 6.74
CA ILE A 27 -5.05 3.51 6.84
C ILE A 27 -6.08 2.38 6.78
N GLN A 28 -6.97 2.35 7.76
CA GLN A 28 -8.04 1.38 7.86
C GLN A 28 -9.38 2.12 7.91
N GLY A 29 -10.23 1.82 6.94
CA GLY A 29 -11.58 2.35 6.82
C GLY A 29 -12.63 1.24 6.82
N ASP A 30 -13.89 1.65 6.72
CA ASP A 30 -15.05 0.77 6.63
C ASP A 30 -15.11 -0.03 5.32
N LYS A 31 -14.59 0.54 4.24
CA LYS A 31 -14.62 -0.05 2.88
C LYS A 31 -13.32 -0.72 2.46
N GLY A 32 -12.27 -0.62 3.26
CA GLY A 32 -10.96 -1.13 2.86
C GLY A 32 -9.82 -0.60 3.71
N ALA A 33 -8.61 -0.98 3.33
CA ALA A 33 -7.39 -0.55 3.99
C ALA A 33 -6.25 -0.41 2.99
N VAL A 34 -5.28 0.44 3.32
CA VAL A 34 -4.02 0.55 2.57
C VAL A 34 -2.83 0.47 3.52
N ARG A 35 -1.74 -0.14 3.07
CA ARG A 35 -0.45 -0.11 3.76
C ARG A 35 0.68 0.16 2.77
N PHE A 36 1.63 0.97 3.21
CA PHE A 36 2.85 1.27 2.49
C PHE A 36 4.04 1.20 3.46
N ASN A 37 5.15 0.64 2.99
CA ASN A 37 6.42 0.65 3.71
C ASN A 37 7.54 1.06 2.75
N LEU A 38 8.28 2.11 3.09
CA LEU A 38 9.43 2.59 2.30
C LEU A 38 10.60 1.59 2.25
N MET A 39 10.67 0.63 3.18
CA MET A 39 11.62 -0.49 3.10
C MET A 39 11.25 -1.53 2.03
N ASP A 40 10.02 -1.49 1.49
CA ASP A 40 9.55 -2.30 0.36
C ASP A 40 8.76 -1.43 -0.63
N PRO A 41 9.41 -0.41 -1.23
CA PRO A 41 8.73 0.71 -1.87
C PRO A 41 8.00 0.35 -3.18
N ASN A 42 8.34 -0.82 -3.72
CA ASN A 42 7.82 -1.34 -4.98
C ASN A 42 6.41 -1.94 -4.82
N TRP A 43 5.88 -1.99 -3.60
CA TRP A 43 4.59 -2.60 -3.31
C TRP A 43 3.69 -1.68 -2.49
N LEU A 44 2.44 -1.57 -2.96
CA LEU A 44 1.33 -1.02 -2.20
C LEU A 44 0.40 -2.18 -1.79
N TYR A 45 0.08 -2.27 -0.51
CA TYR A 45 -0.87 -3.26 -0.02
C TYR A 45 -2.24 -2.63 0.03
N PHE A 46 -3.20 -3.19 -0.71
CA PHE A 46 -4.56 -2.68 -0.79
C PHE A 46 -5.57 -3.79 -0.45
N TYR A 47 -6.52 -3.48 0.43
CA TYR A 47 -7.62 -4.35 0.78
C TYR A 47 -8.94 -3.64 0.49
N ASP A 48 -9.83 -4.33 -0.23
CA ASP A 48 -11.15 -3.83 -0.60
C ASP A 48 -12.21 -4.77 -0.05
N VAL A 49 -13.03 -4.26 0.88
CA VAL A 49 -14.12 -5.00 1.53
C VAL A 49 -15.28 -5.25 0.56
N MET A 50 -15.41 -4.41 -0.46
CA MET A 50 -16.49 -4.47 -1.44
C MET A 50 -16.16 -5.36 -2.63
N ASN A 51 -14.94 -5.91 -2.69
CA ASN A 51 -14.55 -6.90 -3.69
C ASN A 51 -15.22 -8.25 -3.40
N LYS A 52 -16.54 -8.28 -3.58
CA LYS A 52 -17.45 -9.42 -3.35
C LYS A 52 -17.58 -10.28 -4.60
N ASN A 53 -16.46 -10.70 -5.18
CA ASN A 53 -16.52 -11.86 -6.07
C ASN A 53 -16.61 -13.10 -5.17
N GLU A 54 -17.84 -13.52 -4.84
CA GLU A 54 -18.24 -14.75 -4.12
C GLU A 54 -18.25 -14.69 -2.56
N PRO A 55 -19.39 -15.01 -1.89
CA PRO A 55 -19.54 -15.00 -0.42
C PRO A 55 -18.64 -15.97 0.35
N LEU A 56 -17.99 -16.90 -0.34
CA LEU A 56 -17.14 -17.96 0.23
C LEU A 56 -15.73 -18.03 -0.41
N GLU A 57 -15.51 -17.28 -1.51
CA GLU A 57 -14.28 -17.38 -2.33
C GLU A 57 -13.69 -16.01 -2.75
N GLY A 58 -14.19 -14.91 -2.18
CA GLY A 58 -13.62 -13.59 -2.40
C GLY A 58 -12.15 -13.53 -2.00
N GLU A 59 -11.35 -12.75 -2.74
CA GLU A 59 -9.93 -12.57 -2.43
C GLU A 59 -9.78 -11.91 -1.04
N LEU A 60 -9.53 -12.73 -0.04
CA LEU A 60 -9.30 -12.30 1.34
C LEU A 60 -7.86 -11.79 1.50
N GLY A 61 -7.70 -10.77 2.34
CA GLY A 61 -6.41 -10.21 2.67
C GLY A 61 -5.92 -9.16 1.68
N PHE A 62 -4.78 -8.55 2.01
CA PHE A 62 -4.21 -7.47 1.20
C PHE A 62 -3.68 -7.99 -0.13
N LYS A 63 -4.12 -7.36 -1.22
CA LYS A 63 -3.49 -7.52 -2.53
C LYS A 63 -2.23 -6.67 -2.57
N ARG A 64 -1.16 -7.22 -3.14
CA ARG A 64 0.08 -6.50 -3.43
C ARG A 64 0.02 -5.93 -4.83
N ILE A 65 0.05 -4.60 -4.91
CA ILE A 65 0.04 -3.86 -6.17
C ILE A 65 1.45 -3.35 -6.42
N GLU A 66 2.02 -3.71 -7.57
CA GLU A 66 3.32 -3.22 -8.00
C GLU A 66 3.23 -1.71 -8.30
N THR A 67 4.16 -0.93 -7.73
CA THR A 67 4.23 0.54 -7.90
C THR A 67 5.38 0.98 -8.81
N LEU A 68 6.15 0.02 -9.32
CA LEU A 68 7.26 0.27 -10.24
C LEU A 68 6.75 0.82 -11.58
N GLN A 69 7.64 1.56 -12.25
CA GLN A 69 7.33 2.07 -13.57
C GLN A 69 7.33 0.97 -14.61
N ARG A 70 6.31 1.00 -15.47
CA ARG A 70 6.25 0.17 -16.67
C ARG A 70 6.62 1.04 -17.86
N TYR A 71 7.88 0.94 -18.28
CA TYR A 71 8.33 1.56 -19.51
C TYR A 71 7.89 0.71 -20.70
N PRO A 72 7.34 1.31 -21.78
CA PRO A 72 7.16 0.58 -23.03
C PRO A 72 8.52 0.17 -23.61
N ASP A 73 8.53 -0.89 -24.41
CA ASP A 73 9.75 -1.42 -25.01
C ASP A 73 10.48 -0.36 -25.83
N SER A 74 11.82 -0.38 -25.75
CA SER A 74 12.67 0.61 -26.41
C SER A 74 12.49 0.68 -27.94
N ASP A 75 12.02 -0.40 -28.56
CA ASP A 75 11.72 -0.47 -30.00
C ASP A 75 10.47 0.32 -30.41
N GLU A 76 9.61 0.69 -29.46
CA GLU A 76 8.47 1.57 -29.69
C GLU A 76 8.93 3.04 -29.82
N TYR A 77 9.98 3.43 -29.11
CA TYR A 77 10.58 4.78 -29.19
C TYR A 77 11.39 5.01 -30.47
N ARG A 78 12.02 3.97 -31.04
CA ARG A 78 12.81 4.07 -32.29
C ARG A 78 11.97 4.20 -33.56
N ARG A 79 10.66 3.99 -33.48
CA ARG A 79 9.72 4.02 -34.62
C ARG A 79 9.02 5.38 -34.81
N LYS A 80 9.35 6.39 -33.99
CA LYS A 80 8.94 7.79 -34.17
C LYS A 80 10.14 8.65 -34.56
#